data_AF-A0A5S6QUL6-F1
#
_entry.id   AF-A0A5S6QUL6-F1
#
_cell.length_a   1.000
_cell.length_b   1.000
_cell.length_c   1.000
_cell.angle_alpha   90.00
_cell.angle_beta   90.00
_cell.angle_gamma   90.00
#
_symmetry.space_group_name_H-M   'P 1'
#
loop_
_entity.id
_entity.type
_entity.pdbx_description
1 polymer ?
#
loop_
_entity_poly.entity_id
_entity_poly.type
_entity_poly.pdbx_seq_one_letter_code
_entity_poly.pdbx_strand_id
1 'polypeptide(L)'
;MSGHAVVYVDASDQVNRYLAAQTGLTVQQVRFLRAEFEKQGRNPMPEMLEILAVENGFEETQVKNLFNLHLAHVRRTDGIQSK
;
A
#
# COMPACT_ATOMS: atom_id res chain seq x y z
N MET A 1 -11.12 33.01 18.54
CA MET A 1 -11.85 31.74 18.77
C MET A 1 -11.15 30.67 17.95
N SER A 2 -10.49 29.71 18.61
CA SER A 2 -9.83 28.58 17.95
C SER A 2 -10.89 27.65 17.35
N GLY A 3 -10.97 27.59 16.03
CA GLY A 3 -11.71 26.56 15.31
C GLY A 3 -10.76 25.42 15.00
N HIS A 4 -11.01 24.26 15.59
CA HIS A 4 -10.21 23.05 15.45
C HIS A 4 -10.03 22.70 13.96
N ALA A 5 -8.79 22.70 13.48
CA ALA A 5 -8.45 22.02 12.24
C ALA A 5 -8.75 20.54 12.48
N VAL A 6 -9.85 20.04 11.92
CA VAL A 6 -10.13 18.61 11.90
C VAL A 6 -9.01 18.00 11.09
N VAL A 7 -8.02 17.43 11.78
CA VAL A 7 -6.95 16.66 11.18
C VAL A 7 -7.62 15.39 10.67
N TYR A 8 -8.23 15.47 9.48
CA TYR A 8 -8.46 14.30 8.65
C TYR A 8 -7.06 13.80 8.28
N VAL A 9 -6.43 13.07 9.19
CA VAL A 9 -5.35 12.18 8.80
C VAL A 9 -6.04 11.18 7.89
N ASP A 10 -5.95 11.43 6.58
CA ASP A 10 -6.51 10.58 5.55
C ASP A 10 -6.20 9.12 5.94
N ALA A 11 -7.23 8.29 6.07
CA ALA A 11 -7.04 6.90 6.50
C ALA A 11 -6.02 6.18 5.60
N SER A 12 -5.95 6.59 4.32
CA SER A 12 -4.95 6.12 3.38
C SER A 12 -3.52 6.49 3.81
N ASP A 13 -3.33 7.68 4.37
CA ASP A 13 -2.04 8.17 4.85
C ASP A 13 -1.54 7.44 6.09
N GLN A 14 -2.43 7.06 7.01
CA GLN A 14 -2.06 6.21 8.14
C GLN A 14 -1.62 4.83 7.65
N VAL A 15 -2.35 4.24 6.70
CA VAL A 15 -1.99 2.96 6.09
C VAL A 15 -0.65 3.06 5.36
N ASN A 16 -0.40 4.12 4.61
CA ASN A 16 0.86 4.33 3.91
C ASN A 16 2.05 4.43 4.88
N ARG A 17 1.90 5.13 6.00
CA ARG A 17 2.95 5.23 7.03
C ARG A 17 3.18 3.89 7.73
N TYR A 18 2.11 3.16 8.03
CA TYR A 18 2.21 1.83 8.62
C TYR A 18 2.97 0.88 7.69
N LEU A 19 2.59 0.82 6.42
CA LEU A 19 3.23 -0.05 5.44
C LEU A 19 4.70 0.31 5.20
N ALA A 20 5.02 1.62 5.13
CA ALA A 20 6.40 2.11 5.03
C ALA A 20 7.27 1.62 6.20
N ALA A 21 6.75 1.68 7.43
CA ALA A 21 7.46 1.19 8.61
C ALA A 21 7.69 -0.33 8.61
N GLN A 22 6.81 -1.10 7.95
CA GLN A 22 6.93 -2.57 7.87
C GLN A 22 7.87 -3.05 6.77
N THR A 23 8.04 -2.29 5.69
CA THR A 23 8.81 -2.72 4.50
C THR A 23 10.16 -2.03 4.37
N GLY A 24 10.42 -0.99 5.16
CA GLY A 24 11.61 -0.15 5.03
C GLY A 24 11.56 0.80 3.83
N LEU A 25 10.43 0.86 3.12
CA LEU A 25 10.19 1.81 2.04
C LEU A 25 9.81 3.18 2.60
N THR A 26 10.04 4.23 1.81
CA THR A 26 9.51 5.56 2.12
C THR A 26 8.00 5.61 1.86
N VAL A 27 7.32 6.56 2.50
CA VAL A 27 5.87 6.78 2.28
C VAL A 27 5.54 7.08 0.81
N GLN A 28 6.43 7.79 0.10
CA GLN A 28 6.24 8.07 -1.32
C GLN A 28 6.32 6.81 -2.18
N GLN A 29 7.29 5.92 -1.91
CA GLN A 29 7.42 4.64 -2.62
C GLN A 29 6.22 3.73 -2.34
N VAL A 30 5.74 3.69 -1.10
CA VAL A 30 4.51 2.95 -0.75
C VAL A 30 3.29 3.49 -1.50
N ARG A 31 3.12 4.81 -1.56
CA ARG A 31 2.02 5.44 -2.31
C ARG A 31 2.07 5.06 -3.79
N PHE A 32 3.24 5.13 -4.39
CA PHE A 32 3.46 4.73 -5.78
C PHE A 32 3.08 3.26 -6.01
N LEU A 33 3.69 2.34 -5.25
CA LEU A 33 3.47 0.91 -5.42
C LEU A 33 2.02 0.50 -5.17
N ARG A 34 1.34 1.10 -4.18
CA ARG A 34 -0.09 0.84 -3.96
C ARG A 34 -0.95 1.29 -5.13
N ALA A 35 -0.67 2.45 -5.71
CA ALA A 35 -1.38 2.91 -6.90
C ALA A 35 -1.15 1.97 -8.09
N GLU A 36 0.06 1.44 -8.24
CA GLU A 36 0.36 0.42 -9.25
C GLU A 36 -0.40 -0.89 -8.98
N PHE A 37 -0.47 -1.37 -7.75
CA PHE A 37 -1.25 -2.57 -7.41
C PHE A 37 -2.74 -2.39 -7.71
N GLU A 38 -3.29 -1.22 -7.41
CA GLU A 38 -4.70 -0.89 -7.69
C GLU A 38 -5.01 -0.91 -9.20
N LYS A 39 -4.06 -0.50 -10.05
CA LYS A 39 -4.18 -0.59 -11.52
C LYS A 39 -4.20 -2.03 -12.03
N GLN A 40 -3.44 -2.92 -11.38
CA GLN A 40 -3.35 -4.34 -11.77
C GLN A 40 -4.52 -5.19 -11.23
N GLY A 41 -5.39 -4.61 -10.42
CA GLY A 41 -6.53 -5.30 -9.82
C GLY A 41 -6.17 -6.10 -8.56
N ARG A 42 -7.09 -6.97 -8.11
CA ARG A 42 -7.01 -7.60 -6.78
C ARG A 42 -5.87 -8.60 -6.59
N ASN A 43 -5.22 -9.05 -7.66
CA ASN A 43 -4.17 -10.07 -7.54
C ASN A 43 -3.22 -10.11 -8.76
N PRO A 44 -2.32 -9.11 -8.93
CA PRO A 44 -1.24 -9.20 -9.91
C PRO A 44 -0.42 -10.49 -9.74
N MET A 45 0.01 -11.05 -10.87
CA MET A 45 0.90 -12.22 -10.88
C MET A 45 2.26 -11.88 -10.25
N PRO A 46 2.96 -12.84 -9.61
CA PRO A 46 4.28 -12.61 -9.03
C PRO A 46 5.29 -11.99 -10.00
N GLU A 47 5.29 -12.46 -11.26
CA GLU A 47 6.15 -11.95 -12.33
C GLU A 47 5.91 -10.45 -12.60
N MET A 48 4.68 -9.96 -12.47
CA MET A 48 4.38 -8.54 -12.63
C MET A 48 4.94 -7.70 -11.46
N LEU A 49 4.98 -8.25 -10.26
CA LEU A 49 5.59 -7.59 -9.10
C LEU A 49 7.12 -7.52 -9.26
N GLU A 50 7.72 -8.55 -9.84
CA GLU A 50 9.15 -8.57 -10.17
C GLU A 50 9.48 -7.54 -11.25
N ILE A 51 8.69 -7.47 -12.32
CA ILE A 51 8.82 -6.44 -13.37
C ILE A 51 8.69 -5.04 -12.75
N LEU A 52 7.66 -4.80 -11.92
CA LEU A 52 7.45 -3.51 -11.27
C LEU A 52 8.64 -3.13 -10.37
N ALA A 53 9.23 -4.10 -9.67
CA ALA A 53 10.40 -3.88 -8.84
C ALA A 53 11.61 -3.46 -9.69
N VAL A 54 11.94 -4.25 -10.72
CA VAL A 54 13.09 -4.01 -11.60
C VAL A 54 12.96 -2.68 -12.35
N GLU A 55 11.81 -2.42 -12.97
CA GLU A 55 11.58 -1.21 -13.79
C GLU A 55 11.67 0.08 -12.97
N ASN A 56 11.37 0.03 -11.67
CA ASN A 56 11.35 1.20 -10.79
C ASN A 56 12.51 1.23 -9.79
N GLY A 57 13.46 0.30 -9.90
CA GLY A 57 14.65 0.25 -9.03
C GLY A 57 14.34 -0.08 -7.57
N PHE A 58 13.30 -0.87 -7.31
CA PHE A 58 12.99 -1.38 -5.97
C PHE A 58 13.59 -2.76 -5.75
N GLU A 59 13.88 -3.05 -4.48
CA GLU A 59 14.17 -4.42 -4.08
C GLU A 59 12.91 -5.28 -4.23
N GLU A 60 13.04 -6.37 -4.97
CA GLU A 60 11.93 -7.28 -5.27
C GLU A 60 11.24 -7.82 -4.01
N THR A 61 12.03 -8.14 -2.98
CA THR A 61 11.53 -8.60 -1.68
C THR A 61 10.70 -7.53 -0.96
N GLN A 62 11.06 -6.25 -1.09
CA GLN A 62 10.27 -5.15 -0.50
C GLN A 62 8.93 -4.98 -1.21
N VAL A 63 8.90 -5.08 -2.54
CA VAL A 63 7.67 -4.99 -3.34
C VAL A 63 6.73 -6.16 -3.04
N LYS A 64 7.26 -7.40 -3.02
CA LYS A 64 6.49 -8.60 -2.67
C LYS A 64 5.93 -8.53 -1.25
N ASN A 65 6.73 -8.09 -0.29
CA ASN A 65 6.29 -7.91 1.10
C ASN A 65 5.20 -6.84 1.22
N LEU A 66 5.36 -5.70 0.54
CA LEU A 66 4.35 -4.65 0.51
C LEU A 66 3.03 -5.14 -0.08
N PHE A 67 3.10 -5.89 -1.20
CA PHE A 67 1.93 -6.45 -1.85
C PHE A 67 1.17 -7.41 -0.93
N ASN A 68 1.87 -8.31 -0.24
CA ASN A 68 1.26 -9.23 0.72
C ASN A 68 0.55 -8.48 1.87
N LEU A 69 1.18 -7.43 2.40
CA LEU A 69 0.57 -6.60 3.44
C LEU A 69 -0.64 -5.82 2.92
N HIS A 70 -0.57 -5.32 1.69
CA HIS A 70 -1.69 -4.65 1.01
C HIS A 70 -2.89 -5.59 0.83
N LEU A 71 -2.68 -6.82 0.35
CA LEU A 71 -3.74 -7.83 0.25
C LEU A 71 -4.35 -8.18 1.61
N ALA A 72 -3.53 -8.34 2.65
CA ALA A 72 -4.02 -8.63 3.99
C ALA A 72 -4.90 -7.49 4.55
N HIS A 73 -4.57 -6.24 4.21
CA HIS A 73 -5.38 -5.08 4.56
C HIS A 73 -6.72 -5.07 3.80
N VAL A 74 -6.68 -5.21 2.47
CA VAL A 74 -7.89 -5.20 1.62
C VAL A 74 -8.85 -6.34 1.99
N ARG A 75 -8.36 -7.56 2.26
CA ARG A 75 -9.20 -8.68 2.69
C ARG A 75 -9.90 -8.44 4.03
N ARG A 76 -9.25 -7.73 4.97
CA ARG A 76 -9.87 -7.37 6.25
C ARG A 76 -10.97 -6.33 6.06
N THR A 77 -10.78 -5.34 5.20
CA THR A 77 -11.78 -4.30 4.96
C THR A 77 -12.99 -4.84 4.18
N ASP A 78 -12.78 -5.69 3.17
CA ASP A 78 -13.86 -6.32 2.40
C ASP A 78 -14.67 -7.29 3.26
N GLY A 79 -14.03 -8.00 4.20
CA GLY A 79 -14.71 -8.87 5.17
C GLY A 79 -15.55 -8.13 6.23
N ILE A 80 -15.32 -6.82 6.40
CA ILE A 80 -16.11 -5.98 7.32
C ILE A 80 -17.37 -5.42 6.63
N GLN A 81 -17.34 -5.21 5.30
CA GLN A 81 -18.49 -4.69 4.55
C GLN A 81 -19.55 -5.75 4.15
N SER A 82 -19.30 -7.04 4.36
CA SER A 82 -20.20 -8.13 3.97
C SER A 82 -21.13 -8.66 5.08
N LYS A 83 -21.41 -7.87 6.13
CA LYS A 83 -22.37 -8.24 7.19
C LYS A 83 -23.48 -7.22 7.35
#